data_AF-A0A6I5QYV8-F1
#
_entry.id   AF-A0A6I5QYV8-F1
#
_cell.length_a   1.000
_cell.length_b   1.000
_cell.length_c   1.000
_cell.angle_alpha   90.00
_cell.angle_beta   90.00
_cell.angle_gamma   90.00
#
_symmetry.space_group_name_H-M   'P 1'
#
loop_
_entity.id
_entity.type
_entity.pdbx_description
1 polymer ?
#
loop_
_entity_poly.entity_id
_entity_poly.type
_entity_poly.pdbx_seq_one_letter_code
_entity_poly.pdbx_strand_id
1 'polypeptide(L)'
;MVTSPPKPLLKQLWEFIRRPTFPALSVQPLRQTCSELNQLFWLSLAVRFLLSIPLIWATTQAGLDNQLPTLFEGVSVLWVLTLGAVLIPFFEEVLFRLFLRPSPLNLVGTLLPVLYLLGIPLVTVMPGSILARAWLLLTLIVGAVLYLIVKKYYSVWRVEQFYSRRMAPLYYGSSILFGFVHVFNFAGIERYFYLSPLIMLPYAIFGLLLGYVRIKHGFQWAVVLHAVNNAYAFLPLVMMYGLTGTVEAETLTRQDPQPAAVVAGLMIVVWAIGSLWMMFSTCRHLFREVRRYRPDV
;
A
#
# COMPACT_ATOMS: atom_id res chain seq x y z
N MET A 1 14.24 19.60 -32.77
CA MET A 1 14.71 19.61 -31.37
C MET A 1 14.81 18.17 -30.92
N VAL A 2 16.02 17.68 -30.65
CA VAL A 2 16.21 16.32 -30.10
C VAL A 2 15.73 16.36 -28.66
N THR A 3 14.49 15.94 -28.42
CA THR A 3 13.97 15.75 -27.06
C THR A 3 14.83 14.67 -26.40
N SER A 4 15.46 15.00 -25.27
CA SER A 4 16.16 14.00 -24.46
C SER A 4 15.21 12.83 -24.18
N PRO A 5 15.69 11.58 -24.27
CA PRO A 5 14.84 10.43 -24.05
C PRO A 5 14.29 10.44 -22.62
N PRO A 6 13.11 9.84 -22.41
CA PRO A 6 12.51 9.79 -21.09
C PRO A 6 13.48 9.11 -20.10
N LYS A 7 13.68 9.73 -18.93
CA LYS A 7 14.57 9.21 -17.88
C LYS A 7 14.14 7.78 -17.46
N PRO A 8 15.06 6.92 -17.00
CA PRO A 8 14.70 5.62 -16.41
C PRO A 8 13.74 5.77 -15.22
N LEU A 9 12.80 4.83 -15.05
CA LEU A 9 11.80 4.89 -13.98
C LEU A 9 12.41 5.01 -12.58
N LEU A 10 13.45 4.20 -12.27
CA LEU A 10 14.13 4.25 -10.96
C LEU A 10 14.76 5.61 -10.70
N LYS A 11 15.31 6.26 -11.74
CA LYS A 11 15.87 7.60 -11.63
C LYS A 11 14.77 8.63 -11.38
N GLN A 12 13.64 8.54 -12.11
CA GLN A 12 12.48 9.41 -11.88
C GLN A 12 11.94 9.25 -10.45
N LEU A 13 11.80 8.00 -9.99
CA LEU A 13 11.34 7.66 -8.65
C LEU A 13 12.28 8.23 -7.59
N TRP A 14 13.59 8.03 -7.74
CA TRP A 14 14.59 8.56 -6.81
C TRP A 14 14.59 10.09 -6.75
N GLU A 15 14.59 10.75 -7.90
CA GLU A 15 14.51 12.22 -7.98
C GLU A 15 13.23 12.74 -7.30
N PHE A 16 12.10 12.07 -7.52
CA PHE A 16 10.83 12.42 -6.89
C PHE A 16 10.85 12.18 -5.38
N ILE A 17 11.28 11.00 -4.91
CA ILE A 17 11.37 10.70 -3.48
C ILE A 17 12.29 11.69 -2.78
N ARG A 18 13.38 12.13 -3.42
CA ARG A 18 14.30 13.12 -2.84
C ARG A 18 13.72 14.53 -2.80
N ARG A 19 12.90 14.89 -3.79
CA ARG A 19 12.24 16.22 -3.89
C ARG A 19 10.83 16.05 -4.44
N PRO A 20 9.84 15.71 -3.59
CA PRO A 20 8.47 15.53 -4.02
C PRO A 20 7.92 16.85 -4.54
N THR A 21 7.45 16.85 -5.79
CA THR A 21 6.80 18.00 -6.41
C THR A 21 5.31 17.73 -6.61
N PHE A 22 4.54 18.78 -6.87
CA PHE A 22 3.12 18.68 -7.21
C PHE A 22 2.92 18.93 -8.71
N PRO A 23 3.22 17.95 -9.59
CA PRO A 23 3.07 18.12 -11.04
C PRO A 23 1.59 17.99 -11.45
N ALA A 24 1.26 18.38 -12.69
CA ALA A 24 0.03 17.94 -13.33
C ALA A 24 -0.03 16.39 -13.45
N LEU A 25 -1.21 15.82 -13.63
CA LEU A 25 -1.33 14.37 -13.87
C LEU A 25 -0.66 14.00 -15.19
N SER A 26 0.10 12.91 -15.18
CA SER A 26 0.73 12.40 -16.39
C SER A 26 -0.30 11.58 -17.17
N VAL A 27 -0.82 12.14 -18.27
CA VAL A 27 -1.65 11.38 -19.21
C VAL A 27 -0.70 10.56 -20.09
N GLN A 28 -0.48 9.30 -19.70
CA GLN A 28 0.35 8.35 -20.44
C GLN A 28 -0.51 7.27 -21.09
N PRO A 29 -0.05 6.64 -22.18
CA PRO A 29 -0.70 5.46 -22.71
C PRO A 29 -0.77 4.35 -21.67
N LEU A 30 -1.90 3.63 -21.61
CA LEU A 30 -2.16 2.53 -20.67
C LEU A 30 -0.99 1.54 -20.59
N ARG A 31 -0.42 1.15 -21.73
CA ARG A 31 0.71 0.23 -21.81
C ARG A 31 1.95 0.74 -21.04
N GLN A 32 2.23 2.04 -21.10
CA GLN A 32 3.33 2.64 -20.36
C GLN A 32 3.04 2.63 -18.86
N THR A 33 1.82 3.01 -18.45
CA THR A 33 1.40 2.95 -17.05
C THR A 33 1.49 1.53 -16.50
N CYS A 34 0.97 0.52 -17.20
CA CYS A 34 1.09 -0.88 -16.79
C CYS A 34 2.55 -1.34 -16.69
N SER A 35 3.41 -0.90 -17.62
CA SER A 35 4.85 -1.21 -17.56
C SER A 35 5.52 -0.60 -16.33
N GLU A 36 5.22 0.66 -16.01
CA GLU A 36 5.78 1.34 -14.84
C GLU A 36 5.26 0.71 -13.54
N LEU A 37 3.95 0.43 -13.44
CA LEU A 37 3.37 -0.24 -12.28
C LEU A 37 3.95 -1.63 -12.05
N ASN A 38 4.17 -2.40 -13.11
CA ASN A 38 4.80 -3.72 -13.01
C ASN A 38 6.25 -3.61 -12.48
N GLN A 39 7.04 -2.64 -12.95
CA GLN A 39 8.37 -2.40 -12.39
C GLN A 39 8.32 -2.00 -10.90
N LEU A 40 7.37 -1.14 -10.53
CA LEU A 40 7.17 -0.73 -9.14
C LEU A 40 6.69 -1.88 -8.24
N PHE A 41 5.86 -2.80 -8.78
CA PHE A 41 5.44 -4.01 -8.09
C PHE A 41 6.63 -4.91 -7.75
N TRP A 42 7.50 -5.20 -8.71
CA TRP A 42 8.66 -6.03 -8.43
C TRP A 42 9.68 -5.33 -7.53
N LEU A 43 9.84 -4.01 -7.67
CA LEU A 43 10.66 -3.22 -6.75
C LEU A 43 10.11 -3.28 -5.32
N SER A 44 8.79 -3.12 -5.13
CA SER A 44 8.17 -3.18 -3.81
C SER A 44 8.35 -4.54 -3.17
N LEU A 45 8.19 -5.61 -3.96
CA LEU A 45 8.45 -6.97 -3.51
C LEU A 45 9.91 -7.15 -3.07
N ALA A 46 10.87 -6.79 -3.92
CA ALA A 46 12.30 -6.94 -3.61
C ALA A 46 12.69 -6.20 -2.31
N VAL A 47 12.24 -4.95 -2.15
CA VAL A 47 12.52 -4.17 -0.94
C VAL A 47 11.88 -4.80 0.30
N ARG A 48 10.61 -5.22 0.21
CA ARG A 48 9.91 -5.87 1.32
C ARG A 48 10.59 -7.16 1.75
N PHE A 49 11.03 -7.98 0.81
CA PHE A 49 11.75 -9.22 1.09
C PHE A 49 13.07 -8.96 1.85
N LEU A 50 13.86 -8.00 1.38
CA LEU A 50 15.11 -7.64 2.04
C LEU A 50 14.88 -7.15 3.48
N LEU A 51 13.80 -6.40 3.71
CA LEU A 51 13.44 -5.87 5.02
C LEU A 51 12.72 -6.90 5.91
N SER A 52 12.08 -7.91 5.33
CA SER A 52 11.37 -8.93 6.12
C SER A 52 12.33 -9.83 6.90
N ILE A 53 13.56 -10.05 6.41
CA ILE A 53 14.55 -10.89 7.11
C ILE A 53 14.87 -10.35 8.52
N PRO A 54 15.39 -9.11 8.67
CA PRO A 54 15.68 -8.56 10.00
C PRO A 54 14.40 -8.32 10.81
N LEU A 55 13.28 -8.01 10.17
CA LEU A 55 12.00 -7.83 10.83
C LEU A 55 11.49 -9.14 11.48
N ILE A 56 11.47 -10.24 10.73
CA ILE A 56 11.05 -11.56 11.24
C ILE A 56 11.98 -11.99 12.37
N TRP A 57 13.29 -11.83 12.19
CA TRP A 57 14.27 -12.13 13.23
C TRP A 57 13.98 -11.34 14.52
N ALA A 58 13.85 -10.01 14.43
CA ALA A 58 13.62 -9.16 15.60
C ALA A 58 12.29 -9.46 16.30
N THR A 59 11.21 -9.64 15.52
CA THR A 59 9.87 -9.95 16.06
C THR A 59 9.82 -11.32 16.71
N THR A 60 10.49 -12.33 16.14
CA THR A 60 10.59 -13.67 16.75
C THR A 60 11.37 -13.63 18.06
N GLN A 61 12.49 -12.89 18.13
CA GLN A 61 13.24 -12.73 19.38
C GLN A 61 12.43 -11.99 20.46
N ALA A 62 11.56 -11.08 20.06
CA ALA A 62 10.68 -10.34 20.96
C ALA A 62 9.38 -11.09 21.31
N GLY A 63 9.11 -12.26 20.70
CA GLY A 63 7.83 -12.97 20.86
C GLY A 63 6.62 -12.17 20.36
N LEU A 64 6.82 -11.32 19.33
CA LEU A 64 5.77 -10.52 18.72
C LEU A 64 5.12 -11.28 17.57
N ASP A 65 3.92 -11.81 17.81
CA ASP A 65 3.15 -12.52 16.79
C ASP A 65 2.34 -11.55 15.92
N ASN A 66 2.37 -11.77 14.61
CA ASN A 66 1.52 -11.05 13.67
C ASN A 66 0.10 -11.60 13.75
N GLN A 67 -0.87 -10.75 14.08
CA GLN A 67 -2.28 -11.08 14.25
C GLN A 67 -3.04 -11.21 12.93
N LEU A 68 -2.43 -10.87 11.78
CA LEU A 68 -3.12 -10.91 10.49
C LEU A 68 -3.70 -12.30 10.16
N PRO A 69 -3.00 -13.43 10.36
CA PRO A 69 -3.57 -14.75 10.08
C PRO A 69 -4.80 -15.06 10.93
N THR A 70 -4.81 -14.67 12.22
CA THR A 70 -5.93 -14.93 13.13
C THR A 70 -7.19 -14.15 12.75
N LEU A 71 -7.05 -12.96 12.14
CA LEU A 71 -8.17 -12.18 11.61
C LEU A 71 -8.91 -12.88 10.45
N PHE A 72 -8.28 -13.86 9.80
CA PHE A 72 -8.84 -14.58 8.65
C PHE A 72 -9.14 -16.06 8.94
N GLU A 73 -9.03 -16.49 10.19
CA GLU A 73 -9.42 -17.85 10.60
C GLU A 73 -10.90 -18.10 10.30
N GLY A 74 -11.19 -19.24 9.68
CA GLY A 74 -12.56 -19.61 9.28
C GLY A 74 -13.16 -18.76 8.14
N VAL A 75 -12.43 -17.79 7.59
CA VAL A 75 -12.88 -16.96 6.47
C VAL A 75 -12.55 -17.66 5.15
N SER A 76 -13.53 -17.79 4.25
CA SER A 76 -13.28 -18.39 2.93
C SER A 76 -12.23 -17.60 2.14
N VAL A 77 -11.41 -18.28 1.32
CA VAL A 77 -10.39 -17.66 0.46
C VAL A 77 -10.93 -16.49 -0.37
N LEU A 78 -12.15 -16.62 -0.93
CA LEU A 78 -12.77 -15.55 -1.70
C LEU A 78 -12.93 -14.27 -0.87
N TRP A 79 -13.38 -14.41 0.38
CA TRP A 79 -13.54 -13.30 1.31
C TRP A 79 -12.20 -12.76 1.81
N VAL A 80 -11.20 -13.61 2.04
CA VAL A 80 -9.83 -13.16 2.37
C VAL A 80 -9.28 -12.27 1.26
N LEU A 81 -9.39 -12.70 0.00
CA LEU A 81 -8.92 -11.91 -1.14
C LEU A 81 -9.77 -10.64 -1.33
N THR A 82 -11.09 -10.73 -1.19
CA THR A 82 -11.97 -9.55 -1.36
C THR A 82 -11.72 -8.50 -0.27
N LEU A 83 -11.62 -8.91 0.99
CA LEU A 83 -11.41 -8.01 2.11
C LEU A 83 -9.95 -7.54 2.17
N GLY A 84 -9.01 -8.47 2.27
CA GLY A 84 -7.60 -8.20 2.48
C GLY A 84 -6.87 -7.65 1.25
N ALA A 85 -7.22 -8.11 0.05
CA ALA A 85 -6.53 -7.67 -1.17
C ALA A 85 -7.25 -6.55 -1.92
N VAL A 86 -8.52 -6.26 -1.66
CA VAL A 86 -9.25 -5.22 -2.40
C VAL A 86 -9.82 -4.15 -1.49
N LEU A 87 -10.69 -4.52 -0.55
CA LEU A 87 -11.42 -3.52 0.25
C LEU A 87 -10.53 -2.79 1.24
N ILE A 88 -9.70 -3.49 2.01
CA ILE A 88 -8.76 -2.87 2.96
C ILE A 88 -7.79 -1.92 2.21
N PRO A 89 -7.08 -2.36 1.16
CA PRO A 89 -6.23 -1.47 0.36
C PRO A 89 -6.96 -0.25 -0.19
N PHE A 90 -8.21 -0.40 -0.66
CA PHE A 90 -9.00 0.74 -1.13
C PHE A 90 -9.21 1.78 -0.01
N PHE A 91 -9.63 1.35 1.19
CA PHE A 91 -9.83 2.26 2.31
C PHE A 91 -8.53 2.89 2.81
N GLU A 92 -7.43 2.15 2.80
CA GLU A 92 -6.11 2.67 3.12
C GLU A 92 -5.69 3.76 2.11
N GLU A 93 -5.88 3.53 0.81
CA GLU A 93 -5.62 4.57 -0.19
C GLU A 93 -6.54 5.79 -0.02
N VAL A 94 -7.81 5.60 0.36
CA VAL A 94 -8.73 6.70 0.70
C VAL A 94 -8.19 7.52 1.87
N LEU A 95 -7.81 6.86 2.97
CA LEU A 95 -7.34 7.49 4.20
C LEU A 95 -5.99 8.19 4.04
N PHE A 96 -5.05 7.53 3.37
CA PHE A 96 -3.67 7.97 3.40
C PHE A 96 -3.20 8.64 2.11
N ARG A 97 -3.93 8.53 0.99
CA ARG A 97 -3.44 9.01 -0.32
C ARG A 97 -4.42 9.89 -1.06
N LEU A 98 -5.72 9.84 -0.74
CA LEU A 98 -6.72 10.62 -1.46
C LEU A 98 -6.43 12.13 -1.37
N PHE A 99 -6.06 12.65 -0.19
CA PHE A 99 -5.73 14.07 -0.01
C PHE A 99 -4.47 14.53 -0.77
N LEU A 100 -3.52 13.65 -1.15
CA LEU A 100 -2.29 14.06 -1.86
C LEU A 100 -2.54 14.73 -3.22
N ARG A 101 -3.76 14.57 -3.76
CA ARG A 101 -4.26 15.33 -4.90
C ARG A 101 -5.51 16.08 -4.45
N PRO A 102 -5.44 17.37 -4.13
CA PRO A 102 -6.55 18.08 -3.54
C PRO A 102 -7.67 18.31 -4.57
N SER A 103 -8.89 18.05 -4.11
CA SER A 103 -10.15 18.48 -4.68
C SER A 103 -11.16 18.49 -3.54
N PRO A 104 -12.29 19.20 -3.62
CA PRO A 104 -13.30 19.16 -2.56
C PRO A 104 -13.70 17.72 -2.19
N LEU A 105 -13.86 16.86 -3.20
CA LEU A 105 -14.19 15.45 -3.00
C LEU A 105 -13.04 14.68 -2.33
N ASN A 106 -11.79 14.91 -2.74
CA ASN A 106 -10.66 14.16 -2.19
C ASN A 106 -10.35 14.55 -0.74
N LEU A 107 -10.50 15.85 -0.41
CA LEU A 107 -10.32 16.35 0.94
C LEU A 107 -11.40 15.78 1.88
N VAL A 108 -12.66 15.90 1.50
CA VAL A 108 -13.78 15.39 2.32
C VAL A 108 -13.77 13.86 2.36
N GLY A 109 -13.47 13.20 1.24
CA GLY A 109 -13.37 11.74 1.16
C GLY A 109 -12.25 11.17 2.04
N THR A 110 -11.19 11.95 2.32
CA THR A 110 -10.16 11.56 3.30
C THR A 110 -10.68 11.71 4.72
N LEU A 111 -11.41 12.81 5.01
CA LEU A 111 -11.93 13.11 6.35
C LEU A 111 -13.09 12.20 6.76
N LEU A 112 -13.90 11.73 5.80
CA LEU A 112 -15.10 10.94 6.09
C LEU A 112 -14.81 9.60 6.79
N PRO A 113 -13.87 8.75 6.32
CA PRO A 113 -13.49 7.57 7.08
C PRO A 113 -12.85 7.93 8.41
N VAL A 114 -12.06 9.02 8.53
CA VAL A 114 -11.54 9.47 9.83
C VAL A 114 -12.66 9.77 10.82
N LEU A 115 -13.71 10.48 10.38
CA LEU A 115 -14.91 10.73 11.20
C LEU A 115 -15.60 9.41 11.57
N TYR A 116 -15.74 8.48 10.63
CA TYR A 116 -16.32 7.16 10.91
C TYR A 116 -15.52 6.41 12.00
N LEU A 117 -14.18 6.43 11.91
CA LEU A 117 -13.29 5.77 12.89
C LEU A 117 -13.51 6.27 14.32
N LEU A 118 -13.90 7.54 14.53
CA LEU A 118 -14.17 8.09 15.86
C LEU A 118 -15.35 7.42 16.58
N GLY A 119 -16.28 6.79 15.84
CA GLY A 119 -17.40 6.05 16.43
C GLY A 119 -17.25 4.54 16.35
N ILE A 120 -16.06 4.02 15.99
CA ILE A 120 -15.79 2.57 16.01
C ILE A 120 -16.20 1.94 17.34
N PRO A 121 -15.84 2.47 18.53
CA PRO A 121 -16.21 1.85 19.80
C PRO A 121 -17.74 1.67 19.94
N LEU A 122 -18.53 2.62 19.45
CA LEU A 122 -19.98 2.53 19.49
C LEU A 122 -20.51 1.45 18.52
N VAL A 123 -19.94 1.40 17.32
CA VAL A 123 -20.34 0.42 16.28
C VAL A 123 -19.94 -1.01 16.67
N THR A 124 -18.80 -1.19 17.32
CA THR A 124 -18.28 -2.51 17.72
C THR A 124 -18.91 -3.02 19.01
N VAL A 125 -19.15 -2.16 20.01
CA VAL A 125 -19.75 -2.56 21.29
C VAL A 125 -21.27 -2.75 21.16
N MET A 126 -21.93 -1.98 20.31
CA MET A 126 -23.39 -2.01 20.14
C MET A 126 -23.81 -2.17 18.67
N PRO A 127 -23.39 -3.26 17.99
CA PRO A 127 -23.67 -3.47 16.58
C PRO A 127 -25.19 -3.53 16.33
N GLY A 128 -25.66 -2.83 15.30
CA GLY A 128 -27.09 -2.79 14.96
C GLY A 128 -27.97 -2.01 15.93
N SER A 129 -27.41 -1.29 16.90
CA SER A 129 -28.18 -0.38 17.75
C SER A 129 -28.64 0.86 16.97
N ILE A 130 -29.66 1.54 17.51
CA ILE A 130 -30.09 2.85 16.97
C ILE A 130 -28.96 3.87 17.02
N LEU A 131 -28.10 3.81 18.05
CA LEU A 131 -26.96 4.70 18.22
C LEU A 131 -25.89 4.47 17.15
N ALA A 132 -25.55 3.20 16.85
CA ALA A 132 -24.61 2.87 15.78
C ALA A 132 -25.13 3.32 14.41
N ARG A 133 -26.43 3.12 14.12
CA ARG A 133 -27.06 3.62 12.88
C ARG A 133 -27.09 5.15 12.82
N ALA A 134 -27.40 5.81 13.93
CA ALA A 134 -27.42 7.26 14.03
C ALA A 134 -26.02 7.85 13.81
N TRP A 135 -24.97 7.20 14.34
CA TRP A 135 -23.58 7.60 14.10
C TRP A 135 -23.19 7.52 12.62
N LEU A 136 -23.57 6.43 11.95
CA LEU A 136 -23.32 6.28 10.51
C LEU A 136 -24.02 7.38 9.72
N LEU A 137 -25.31 7.63 10.00
CA LEU A 137 -26.08 8.68 9.34
C LEU A 137 -25.49 10.07 9.62
N LEU A 138 -25.11 10.35 10.87
CA LEU A 138 -24.47 11.61 11.27
C LEU A 138 -23.16 11.81 10.50
N THR A 139 -22.33 10.78 10.37
CA THR A 139 -21.08 10.83 9.61
C THR A 139 -21.34 11.23 8.16
N LEU A 140 -22.37 10.65 7.52
CA LEU A 140 -22.76 10.99 6.15
C LEU A 140 -23.29 12.42 6.03
N ILE A 141 -24.13 12.87 6.96
CA ILE A 141 -24.67 14.24 6.98
C ILE A 141 -23.54 15.25 7.16
N VAL A 142 -22.68 15.06 8.16
CA VAL A 142 -21.51 15.91 8.41
C VAL A 142 -20.61 15.92 7.17
N GLY A 143 -20.36 14.76 6.57
CA GLY A 143 -19.60 14.65 5.31
C GLY A 143 -20.20 15.48 4.17
N ALA A 144 -21.51 15.39 3.95
CA ALA A 144 -22.21 16.15 2.92
C ALA A 144 -22.13 17.67 3.19
N VAL A 145 -22.36 18.10 4.43
CA VAL A 145 -22.24 19.51 4.83
C VAL A 145 -20.81 20.01 4.64
N LEU A 146 -19.81 19.24 5.09
CA LEU A 146 -18.39 19.55 4.88
C LEU A 146 -18.05 19.65 3.39
N TYR A 147 -18.57 18.76 2.54
CA TYR A 147 -18.37 18.85 1.10
C TYR A 147 -18.91 20.16 0.51
N LEU A 148 -20.12 20.56 0.89
CA LEU A 148 -20.71 21.82 0.43
C LEU A 148 -19.89 23.03 0.89
N ILE A 149 -19.44 23.04 2.15
CA ILE A 149 -18.58 24.09 2.71
C ILE A 149 -17.24 24.14 1.94
N VAL A 150 -16.53 23.01 1.84
CA VAL A 150 -15.24 22.94 1.16
C VAL A 150 -15.40 23.37 -0.29
N LYS A 151 -16.42 22.87 -1.01
CA LYS A 151 -16.69 23.25 -2.41
C LYS A 151 -16.93 24.76 -2.56
N LYS A 152 -17.67 25.39 -1.64
CA LYS A 152 -17.95 26.84 -1.67
C LYS A 152 -16.69 27.69 -1.51
N TYR A 153 -15.77 27.28 -0.64
CA TYR A 153 -14.56 28.04 -0.31
C TYR A 153 -13.30 27.55 -1.02
N TYR A 154 -13.40 26.53 -1.88
CA TYR A 154 -12.26 25.94 -2.58
C TYR A 154 -11.65 26.94 -3.57
N SER A 155 -10.41 27.34 -3.31
CA SER A 155 -9.64 28.19 -4.21
C SER A 155 -8.49 27.39 -4.81
N VAL A 156 -8.56 27.13 -6.12
CA VAL A 156 -7.52 26.38 -6.85
C VAL A 156 -6.15 26.99 -6.61
N TRP A 157 -6.02 28.32 -6.79
CA TRP A 157 -4.76 29.04 -6.61
C TRP A 157 -4.16 28.87 -5.19
N ARG A 158 -4.97 29.10 -4.13
CA ARG A 158 -4.48 28.97 -2.74
C ARG A 158 -4.07 27.53 -2.41
N VAL A 159 -4.86 26.57 -2.87
CA VAL A 159 -4.62 25.15 -2.64
C VAL A 159 -3.37 24.69 -3.38
N GLU A 160 -3.21 25.03 -4.65
CA GLU A 160 -2.01 24.69 -5.43
C GLU A 160 -0.75 25.33 -4.82
N GLN A 161 -0.83 26.58 -4.35
CA GLN A 161 0.27 27.24 -3.66
C GLN A 161 0.65 26.53 -2.36
N PHE A 162 -0.35 26.11 -1.56
CA PHE A 162 -0.13 25.33 -0.35
C PHE A 162 0.53 23.98 -0.65
N TYR A 163 -0.02 23.21 -1.59
CA TYR A 163 0.50 21.89 -1.95
C TYR A 163 1.90 22.00 -2.56
N SER A 164 2.17 22.99 -3.40
CA SER A 164 3.51 23.21 -3.95
C SER A 164 4.57 23.49 -2.88
N ARG A 165 4.19 24.17 -1.78
CA ARG A 165 5.08 24.46 -0.65
C ARG A 165 5.18 23.31 0.37
N ARG A 166 4.13 22.50 0.49
CA ARG A 166 3.99 21.47 1.53
C ARG A 166 3.98 20.04 0.97
N MET A 167 4.32 19.84 -0.30
CA MET A 167 4.23 18.53 -0.92
C MET A 167 5.10 17.49 -0.20
N ALA A 168 6.33 17.85 0.16
CA ALA A 168 7.25 16.97 0.87
C ALA A 168 6.68 16.47 2.22
N PRO A 169 6.28 17.34 3.18
CA PRO A 169 5.73 16.85 4.44
C PRO A 169 4.42 16.09 4.27
N LEU A 170 3.54 16.47 3.32
CA LEU A 170 2.32 15.70 3.05
C LEU A 170 2.64 14.29 2.53
N TYR A 171 3.55 14.19 1.58
CA TYR A 171 3.97 12.94 0.97
C TYR A 171 4.65 12.00 1.99
N TYR A 172 5.66 12.48 2.71
CA TYR A 172 6.36 11.66 3.72
C TYR A 172 5.46 11.36 4.91
N GLY A 173 4.72 12.35 5.42
CA GLY A 173 3.80 12.16 6.53
C GLY A 173 2.74 11.11 6.21
N SER A 174 2.18 11.14 5.01
CA SER A 174 1.24 10.11 4.56
C SER A 174 1.86 8.71 4.54
N SER A 175 3.13 8.59 4.13
CA SER A 175 3.83 7.31 4.02
C SER A 175 4.21 6.76 5.39
N ILE A 176 4.64 7.64 6.30
CA ILE A 176 4.95 7.29 7.70
C ILE A 176 3.68 6.86 8.43
N LEU A 177 2.58 7.61 8.32
CA LEU A 177 1.30 7.25 8.96
C LEU A 177 0.78 5.90 8.45
N PHE A 178 0.88 5.68 7.14
CA PHE A 178 0.55 4.38 6.55
C PHE A 178 1.41 3.25 7.13
N GLY A 179 2.71 3.46 7.30
CA GLY A 179 3.56 2.45 7.94
C GLY A 179 3.28 2.27 9.43
N PHE A 180 2.94 3.35 10.13
CA PHE A 180 2.70 3.35 11.55
C PHE A 180 1.48 2.51 11.95
N VAL A 181 0.39 2.56 11.19
CA VAL A 181 -0.80 1.76 11.53
C VAL A 181 -0.54 0.25 11.49
N HIS A 182 0.44 -0.20 10.71
CA HIS A 182 0.82 -1.61 10.62
C HIS A 182 1.61 -2.12 11.83
N VAL A 183 2.12 -1.21 12.67
CA VAL A 183 2.76 -1.57 13.95
C VAL A 183 1.77 -2.30 14.87
N PHE A 184 0.49 -1.94 14.80
CA PHE A 184 -0.58 -2.53 15.61
C PHE A 184 -1.05 -3.91 15.13
N ASN A 185 -0.47 -4.44 14.03
CA ASN A 185 -0.72 -5.83 13.63
C ASN A 185 0.05 -6.84 14.50
N PHE A 186 0.95 -6.38 15.37
CA PHE A 186 1.76 -7.25 16.22
C PHE A 186 1.22 -7.27 17.65
N ALA A 187 0.86 -8.45 18.14
CA ALA A 187 0.41 -8.66 19.50
C ALA A 187 1.53 -8.32 20.50
N GLY A 188 1.22 -7.59 21.58
CA GLY A 188 2.21 -7.27 22.61
C GLY A 188 3.16 -6.12 22.26
N ILE A 189 2.89 -5.39 21.18
CA ILE A 189 3.75 -4.31 20.70
C ILE A 189 3.98 -3.19 21.72
N GLU A 190 3.06 -3.00 22.67
CA GLU A 190 3.19 -2.03 23.75
C GLU A 190 4.44 -2.25 24.62
N ARG A 191 4.92 -3.51 24.74
CA ARG A 191 6.14 -3.86 25.50
C ARG A 191 7.42 -3.62 24.70
N TYR A 192 7.30 -3.58 23.38
CA TYR A 192 8.41 -3.54 22.42
C TYR A 192 8.27 -2.35 21.47
N PHE A 193 7.67 -1.25 21.92
CA PHE A 193 7.36 -0.11 21.06
C PHE A 193 8.60 0.52 20.41
N TYR A 194 9.80 0.31 20.98
CA TYR A 194 11.07 0.71 20.38
C TYR A 194 11.39 -0.03 19.06
N LEU A 195 10.74 -1.17 18.78
CA LEU A 195 10.83 -1.88 17.49
C LEU A 195 9.92 -1.29 16.41
N SER A 196 9.02 -0.37 16.77
CA SER A 196 8.08 0.26 15.82
C SER A 196 8.76 0.85 14.58
N PRO A 197 9.92 1.54 14.67
CA PRO A 197 10.63 2.02 13.47
C PRO A 197 11.02 0.91 12.49
N LEU A 198 11.48 -0.24 13.01
CA LEU A 198 11.84 -1.40 12.18
C LEU A 198 10.59 -2.02 11.55
N ILE A 199 9.53 -2.17 12.33
CA ILE A 199 8.25 -2.74 11.88
C ILE A 199 7.62 -1.86 10.81
N MET A 200 7.54 -0.54 11.02
CA MET A 200 6.88 0.37 10.09
C MET A 200 7.66 0.59 8.79
N LEU A 201 8.99 0.39 8.79
CA LEU A 201 9.86 0.71 7.66
C LEU A 201 9.45 0.08 6.31
N PRO A 202 9.23 -1.25 6.19
CA PRO A 202 8.79 -1.85 4.92
C PRO A 202 7.45 -1.28 4.42
N TYR A 203 6.54 -0.98 5.33
CA TYR A 203 5.24 -0.38 5.02
C TYR A 203 5.39 1.09 4.61
N ALA A 204 6.22 1.86 5.30
CA ALA A 204 6.48 3.26 4.97
C ALA A 204 7.15 3.40 3.60
N ILE A 205 8.10 2.53 3.26
CA ILE A 205 8.73 2.53 1.92
C ILE A 205 7.71 2.18 0.84
N PHE A 206 6.86 1.17 1.06
CA PHE A 206 5.76 0.89 0.15
C PHE A 206 4.79 2.07 0.03
N GLY A 207 4.55 2.76 1.15
CA GLY A 207 3.77 3.97 1.21
C GLY A 207 4.32 5.09 0.31
N LEU A 208 5.65 5.25 0.23
CA LEU A 208 6.31 6.16 -0.71
C LEU A 208 6.03 5.75 -2.16
N LEU A 209 6.17 4.46 -2.50
CA LEU A 209 5.90 3.96 -3.85
C LEU A 209 4.44 4.22 -4.28
N LEU A 210 3.48 3.92 -3.40
CA LEU A 210 2.07 4.20 -3.63
C LEU A 210 1.79 5.70 -3.75
N GLY A 211 2.43 6.52 -2.91
CA GLY A 211 2.34 7.98 -3.00
C GLY A 211 2.86 8.50 -4.35
N TYR A 212 3.97 7.96 -4.85
CA TYR A 212 4.50 8.28 -6.18
C TYR A 212 3.48 7.95 -7.27
N VAL A 213 2.88 6.75 -7.22
CA VAL A 213 1.83 6.33 -8.17
C VAL A 213 0.60 7.23 -8.08
N ARG A 214 0.13 7.53 -6.87
CA ARG A 214 -1.00 8.43 -6.62
C ARG A 214 -0.77 9.80 -7.26
N ILE A 215 0.42 10.35 -7.08
CA ILE A 215 0.75 11.69 -7.56
C ILE A 215 0.96 11.64 -9.08
N LYS A 216 1.70 10.68 -9.63
CA LYS A 216 2.01 10.64 -11.06
C LYS A 216 0.85 10.15 -11.95
N HIS A 217 0.20 9.06 -11.55
CA HIS A 217 -0.78 8.33 -12.37
C HIS A 217 -2.22 8.49 -11.89
N GLY A 218 -2.45 8.76 -10.59
CA GLY A 218 -3.78 8.99 -10.03
C GLY A 218 -4.24 7.91 -9.06
N PHE A 219 -5.48 8.03 -8.56
CA PHE A 219 -6.01 7.19 -7.48
C PHE A 219 -6.09 5.71 -7.86
N GLN A 220 -6.73 5.42 -9.00
CA GLN A 220 -7.08 4.06 -9.37
C GLN A 220 -5.83 3.19 -9.51
N TRP A 221 -4.74 3.76 -10.06
CA TRP A 221 -3.48 3.05 -10.22
C TRP A 221 -2.76 2.76 -8.90
N ALA A 222 -2.90 3.64 -7.90
CA ALA A 222 -2.39 3.36 -6.56
C ALA A 222 -3.17 2.20 -5.92
N VAL A 223 -4.50 2.23 -6.00
CA VAL A 223 -5.37 1.14 -5.53
C VAL A 223 -5.04 -0.18 -6.24
N VAL A 224 -4.89 -0.18 -7.56
CA VAL A 224 -4.55 -1.40 -8.32
C VAL A 224 -3.19 -1.95 -7.90
N LEU A 225 -2.16 -1.12 -7.80
CA LEU A 225 -0.83 -1.58 -7.37
C LEU A 225 -0.86 -2.12 -5.94
N HIS A 226 -1.60 -1.45 -5.05
CA HIS A 226 -1.77 -1.88 -3.67
C HIS A 226 -2.49 -3.24 -3.61
N ALA A 227 -3.62 -3.36 -4.30
CA ALA A 227 -4.43 -4.57 -4.34
C ALA A 227 -3.64 -5.78 -4.87
N VAL A 228 -2.90 -5.60 -5.97
CA VAL A 228 -2.03 -6.66 -6.52
C VAL A 228 -0.91 -7.05 -5.55
N ASN A 229 -0.31 -6.07 -4.84
CA ASN A 229 0.68 -6.35 -3.81
C ASN A 229 0.08 -7.13 -2.62
N ASN A 230 -1.13 -6.79 -2.16
CA ASN A 230 -1.76 -7.54 -1.08
C ASN A 230 -2.23 -8.92 -1.54
N ALA A 231 -2.80 -9.06 -2.73
CA ALA A 231 -3.17 -10.37 -3.27
C ALA A 231 -1.95 -11.32 -3.29
N TYR A 232 -0.79 -10.79 -3.69
CA TYR A 232 0.47 -11.53 -3.63
C TYR A 232 0.86 -11.87 -2.19
N ALA A 233 0.74 -10.93 -1.25
CA ALA A 233 1.05 -11.16 0.17
C ALA A 233 0.13 -12.22 0.83
N PHE A 234 -1.12 -12.34 0.37
CA PHE A 234 -2.06 -13.37 0.84
C PHE A 234 -1.88 -14.73 0.17
N LEU A 235 -1.04 -14.84 -0.87
CA LEU A 235 -0.83 -16.10 -1.60
C LEU A 235 -0.39 -17.27 -0.72
N PRO A 236 0.53 -17.11 0.25
CA PRO A 236 0.90 -18.20 1.16
C PRO A 236 -0.29 -18.71 1.98
N LEU A 237 -1.14 -17.80 2.45
CA LEU A 237 -2.34 -18.13 3.23
C LEU A 237 -3.33 -18.94 2.38
N VAL A 238 -3.53 -18.52 1.12
CA VAL A 238 -4.40 -19.22 0.16
C VAL A 238 -3.84 -20.59 -0.22
N MET A 239 -2.52 -20.70 -0.42
CA MET A 239 -1.87 -21.97 -0.70
C MET A 239 -1.98 -22.93 0.48
N MET A 240 -1.77 -22.45 1.71
CA MET A 240 -1.96 -23.23 2.93
C MET A 240 -3.39 -23.77 3.00
N TYR A 241 -4.41 -22.90 2.83
CA TYR A 241 -5.81 -23.33 2.79
C TYR A 241 -6.07 -24.41 1.74
N GLY A 242 -5.50 -24.28 0.54
CA GLY A 242 -5.66 -25.27 -0.53
C GLY A 242 -5.05 -26.64 -0.19
N LEU A 243 -4.01 -26.67 0.64
CA LEU A 243 -3.33 -27.90 1.07
C LEU A 243 -3.99 -28.54 2.31
N THR A 244 -4.47 -27.73 3.26
CA THR A 244 -4.97 -28.20 4.56
C THR A 244 -6.49 -28.22 4.67
N GLY A 245 -7.21 -27.51 3.79
CA GLY A 245 -8.66 -27.32 3.86
C GLY A 245 -9.13 -26.31 4.92
N THR A 246 -8.22 -25.82 5.77
CA THR A 246 -8.50 -24.83 6.83
C THR A 246 -7.43 -23.74 6.88
N VAL A 247 -7.85 -22.52 7.22
CA VAL A 247 -6.93 -21.44 7.67
C VAL A 247 -6.96 -21.48 9.20
N GLU A 248 -6.29 -22.44 9.82
CA GLU A 248 -6.16 -22.50 11.29
C GLU A 248 -4.72 -22.14 11.67
N ALA A 249 -4.51 -21.13 12.54
CA ALA A 249 -3.17 -20.78 13.01
C ALA A 249 -2.49 -21.94 13.78
N GLU A 250 -3.26 -22.89 14.32
CA GLU A 250 -2.74 -24.12 14.93
C GLU A 250 -1.99 -25.01 13.92
N THR A 251 -2.37 -25.04 12.64
CA THR A 251 -1.66 -25.82 11.62
C THR A 251 -0.26 -25.27 11.31
N LEU A 252 0.01 -24.00 11.64
CA LEU A 252 1.34 -23.40 11.53
C LEU A 252 2.22 -23.67 12.77
N THR A 253 1.63 -24.09 13.89
CA THR A 253 2.31 -24.16 15.19
C THR A 253 2.35 -25.56 15.81
N ARG A 254 1.54 -26.54 15.39
CA ARG A 254 1.65 -27.92 15.89
C ARG A 254 1.29 -29.02 14.87
N GLN A 255 2.28 -29.90 14.66
CA GLN A 255 2.21 -31.33 14.26
C GLN A 255 2.39 -31.76 12.79
N ASP A 256 2.38 -30.90 11.78
CA ASP A 256 2.88 -31.29 10.44
C ASP A 256 3.58 -30.13 9.72
N PRO A 257 4.93 -30.07 9.72
CA PRO A 257 5.67 -29.01 9.05
C PRO A 257 5.64 -29.12 7.51
N GLN A 258 5.14 -30.22 6.93
CA GLN A 258 5.21 -30.44 5.49
C GLN A 258 4.43 -29.41 4.66
N PRO A 259 3.16 -29.07 4.97
CA PRO A 259 2.42 -28.08 4.18
C PRO A 259 3.09 -26.70 4.21
N ALA A 260 3.54 -26.26 5.39
CA ALA A 260 4.25 -24.99 5.55
C ALA A 260 5.58 -24.97 4.77
N ALA A 261 6.35 -26.06 4.80
CA ALA A 261 7.59 -26.20 4.05
C ALA A 261 7.35 -26.19 2.52
N VAL A 262 6.29 -26.85 2.05
CA VAL A 262 5.89 -26.84 0.63
C VAL A 262 5.49 -25.42 0.20
N VAL A 263 4.66 -24.72 0.97
CA VAL A 263 4.27 -23.34 0.66
C VAL A 263 5.49 -22.42 0.66
N ALA A 264 6.38 -22.53 1.65
CA ALA A 264 7.62 -21.76 1.69
C ALA A 264 8.49 -22.03 0.45
N GLY A 265 8.66 -23.29 0.05
CA GLY A 265 9.38 -23.68 -1.16
C GLY A 265 8.77 -23.11 -2.44
N LEU A 266 7.45 -23.23 -2.61
CA LEU A 266 6.72 -22.64 -3.75
C LEU A 266 6.88 -21.12 -3.79
N MET A 267 6.81 -20.47 -2.63
CA MET A 267 7.02 -19.03 -2.57
C MET A 267 8.43 -18.65 -2.99
N ILE A 268 9.46 -19.34 -2.50
CA ILE A 268 10.86 -19.09 -2.90
C ILE A 268 11.01 -19.20 -4.43
N VAL A 269 10.37 -20.19 -5.07
CA VAL A 269 10.39 -20.35 -6.53
C VAL A 269 9.70 -19.16 -7.23
N VAL A 270 8.50 -18.77 -6.80
CA VAL A 270 7.77 -17.61 -7.36
C VAL A 270 8.61 -16.34 -7.22
N TRP A 271 9.24 -16.14 -6.07
CA TRP A 271 10.14 -15.02 -5.79
C TRP A 271 11.39 -15.03 -6.67
N ALA A 272 12.03 -16.19 -6.85
CA ALA A 272 13.21 -16.34 -7.70
C ALA A 272 12.88 -16.01 -9.16
N ILE A 273 11.77 -16.54 -9.69
CA ILE A 273 11.30 -16.25 -11.05
C ILE A 273 11.00 -14.76 -11.20
N GLY A 274 10.28 -14.17 -10.25
CA GLY A 274 9.95 -12.74 -10.25
C GLY A 274 11.18 -11.83 -10.21
N SER A 275 12.16 -12.17 -9.37
CA SER A 275 13.43 -11.44 -9.25
C SER A 275 14.25 -11.52 -10.53
N LEU A 276 14.35 -12.72 -11.14
CA LEU A 276 14.99 -12.93 -12.43
C LEU A 276 14.29 -12.15 -13.55
N TRP A 277 12.95 -12.12 -13.54
CA TRP A 277 12.16 -11.32 -14.48
C TRP A 277 12.43 -9.82 -14.32
N MET A 278 12.50 -9.31 -13.07
CA MET A 278 12.81 -7.91 -12.81
C MET A 278 14.22 -7.56 -13.28
N MET A 279 15.21 -8.41 -12.98
CA MET A 279 16.57 -8.27 -13.47
C MET A 279 16.60 -8.22 -15.01
N PHE A 280 15.95 -9.18 -15.68
CA PHE A 280 15.90 -9.24 -17.14
C PHE A 280 15.20 -8.04 -17.76
N SER A 281 14.07 -7.59 -17.19
CA SER A 281 13.33 -6.41 -17.67
C SER A 281 14.14 -5.12 -17.52
N THR A 282 14.85 -4.98 -16.40
CA THR A 282 15.74 -3.84 -16.11
C THR A 282 16.93 -3.86 -17.05
N CYS A 283 17.63 -4.98 -17.18
CA CYS A 283 18.72 -5.15 -18.13
C CYS A 283 18.26 -4.88 -19.57
N ARG A 284 17.11 -5.41 -20.00
CA ARG A 284 16.56 -5.18 -21.35
C ARG A 284 16.24 -3.71 -21.60
N HIS A 285 15.74 -3.00 -20.58
CA HIS A 285 15.48 -1.57 -20.67
C HIS A 285 16.79 -0.77 -20.79
N LEU A 286 17.77 -1.04 -19.93
CA LEU A 286 19.13 -0.47 -20.00
C LEU A 286 19.79 -0.74 -21.36
N PHE A 287 19.72 -1.97 -21.89
CA PHE A 287 20.25 -2.30 -23.20
C PHE A 287 19.56 -1.53 -24.34
N ARG A 288 18.24 -1.32 -24.27
CA ARG A 288 17.50 -0.51 -25.24
C ARG A 288 17.89 0.96 -25.16
N GLU A 289 18.13 1.48 -23.96
CA GLU A 289 18.65 2.83 -23.79
C GLU A 289 20.06 2.95 -24.37
N VAL A 290 21.00 2.08 -23.98
CA VAL A 290 22.37 2.07 -24.50
C VAL A 290 22.41 1.95 -26.03
N ARG A 291 21.54 1.11 -26.63
CA ARG A 291 21.44 1.00 -28.10
C ARG A 291 20.88 2.25 -28.77
N ARG A 292 19.98 3.00 -28.13
CA ARG A 292 19.52 4.30 -28.65
C ARG A 292 20.61 5.39 -28.58
N TYR A 293 21.65 5.18 -27.78
CA TYR A 293 22.75 6.11 -27.55
C TYR A 293 24.05 5.74 -28.25
N ARG A 294 24.12 4.63 -28.99
CA ARG A 294 25.16 4.47 -30.01
C ARG A 294 24.67 5.19 -31.26
N PRO A 295 25.18 6.40 -31.59
CA PRO A 295 25.08 6.87 -32.96
C PRO A 295 25.78 5.82 -33.82
N ASP A 296 25.16 5.48 -34.95
CA ASP A 296 25.67 4.47 -35.86
C ASP A 296 27.16 4.72 -36.16
N VAL A 297 27.99 3.73 -35.82
CA VAL A 297 29.31 3.50 -36.41
C VAL A 297 29.14 2.37 -37.39
#